data_AF-A0A2I0JBJ7-F1
#
_entry.id   AF-A0A2I0JBJ7-F1
#
_cell.length_a   1.000
_cell.length_b   1.000
_cell.length_c   1.000
_cell.angle_alpha   90.00
_cell.angle_beta   90.00
_cell.angle_gamma   90.00
#
_symmetry.space_group_name_H-M   'P 1'
#
loop_
_entity.id
_entity.type
_entity.pdbx_description
1 polymer ?
#
loop_
_entity_poly.entity_id
_entity_poly.type
_entity_poly.pdbx_seq_one_letter_code
_entity_poly.pdbx_strand_id
1 'polypeptide(L)'
;MTFRDYLLSSSISDTLDVWELKDLGHQTAQRIVRASDPLQSMQEINQNFPSIVSSLSRMKLNESVKEEILANQRMIPPGKSLMALNGALLNIEDIDLFL
;
A
#
# COMPACT_ATOMS: atom_id res chain seq x y z
N MET A 1 -9.69 -8.37 -15.10
CA MET A 1 -9.29 -6.96 -14.90
C MET A 1 -8.30 -6.93 -13.76
N THR A 2 -7.16 -6.30 -13.94
CA THR A 2 -6.20 -6.08 -12.84
C THR A 2 -6.69 -4.93 -11.95
N PHE A 3 -6.21 -4.87 -10.71
CA PHE A 3 -6.51 -3.74 -9.81
C PHE A 3 -6.12 -2.38 -10.42
N ARG A 4 -5.02 -2.35 -11.19
CA ARG A 4 -4.60 -1.20 -11.97
C ARG A 4 -5.66 -0.77 -12.99
N ASP A 5 -6.23 -1.71 -13.72
CA ASP A 5 -7.27 -1.41 -14.71
C ASP A 5 -8.53 -0.85 -14.04
N TYR A 6 -8.84 -1.33 -12.83
CA TYR A 6 -9.95 -0.79 -12.02
C TYR A 6 -9.71 0.66 -11.61
N LEU A 7 -8.51 0.99 -11.11
CA LEU A 7 -8.18 2.38 -10.74
C LEU A 7 -8.25 3.32 -11.96
N LEU A 8 -7.75 2.89 -13.12
CA LEU A 8 -7.73 3.68 -14.35
C LEU A 8 -9.11 3.82 -15.04
N SER A 9 -10.06 2.91 -14.77
CA SER A 9 -11.40 2.94 -15.35
C SER A 9 -12.44 3.62 -14.47
N SER A 10 -12.18 3.75 -13.17
CA SER A 10 -13.02 4.51 -12.25
C SER A 10 -13.00 6.01 -12.59
N SER A 11 -14.07 6.75 -12.28
CA SER A 11 -14.17 8.22 -12.48
C SER A 11 -13.14 9.06 -11.70
N ILE A 12 -12.20 8.41 -11.01
CA ILE A 12 -11.00 8.97 -10.40
C ILE A 12 -9.92 9.30 -11.48
N SER A 13 -10.05 8.72 -12.68
CA SER A 13 -9.08 8.70 -13.77
C SER A 13 -8.81 10.04 -14.48
N ASP A 14 -9.74 11.00 -14.44
CA ASP A 14 -9.57 12.31 -15.13
C ASP A 14 -8.35 13.13 -14.66
N THR A 15 -7.65 12.66 -13.61
CA THR A 15 -6.51 13.36 -12.99
C THR A 15 -5.28 12.49 -12.74
N LEU A 16 -5.27 11.22 -13.16
CA LEU A 16 -4.25 10.25 -12.77
C LEU A 16 -3.51 9.65 -13.98
N ASP A 17 -2.22 9.94 -14.08
CA ASP A 17 -1.40 9.39 -15.16
C ASP A 17 -0.85 8.00 -14.81
N VAL A 18 -0.68 7.16 -15.85
CA VAL A 18 -0.29 5.75 -15.70
C VAL A 18 1.05 5.56 -14.97
N TRP A 19 1.98 6.51 -15.08
CA TRP A 19 3.27 6.45 -14.37
C TRP A 19 3.16 6.79 -12.90
N GLU A 20 2.16 7.57 -12.48
CA GLU A 20 1.98 7.98 -11.09
C GLU A 20 1.60 6.79 -10.19
N LEU A 21 1.10 5.70 -10.79
CA LEU A 21 0.81 4.45 -10.10
C LEU A 21 2.06 3.65 -9.74
N LYS A 22 3.22 3.93 -10.36
CA LYS A 22 4.45 3.14 -10.17
C LYS A 22 4.95 3.22 -8.71
N ASP A 23 4.91 4.41 -8.14
CA ASP A 23 5.46 4.67 -6.80
C ASP A 23 4.36 4.76 -5.72
N LEU A 24 3.10 4.51 -6.09
CA LEU A 24 1.94 4.65 -5.20
C LEU A 24 2.08 3.83 -3.92
N GLY A 25 2.60 2.60 -4.02
CA GLY A 25 2.87 1.77 -2.84
C GLY A 25 3.88 2.40 -1.88
N HIS A 26 4.95 3.00 -2.40
CA HIS A 26 5.97 3.69 -1.60
C HIS A 26 5.41 4.97 -0.96
N GLN A 27 4.62 5.75 -1.70
CA GLN A 27 3.97 6.97 -1.20
C GLN A 27 2.96 6.65 -0.09
N THR A 28 2.20 5.57 -0.27
CA THR A 28 1.26 5.07 0.73
C THR A 28 1.98 4.66 2.01
N ALA A 29 3.04 3.85 1.91
CA ALA A 29 3.86 3.44 3.05
C ALA A 29 4.46 4.65 3.78
N GLN A 30 4.98 5.64 3.03
CA GLN A 30 5.47 6.89 3.61
C GLN A 30 4.39 7.64 4.39
N ARG A 31 3.17 7.73 3.85
CA ARG A 31 2.05 8.43 4.50
C ARG A 31 1.65 7.79 5.83
N ILE A 32 1.68 6.46 5.89
CA ILE A 32 1.38 5.66 7.08
C ILE A 32 2.48 5.84 8.13
N VAL A 33 3.74 5.63 7.77
CA VAL A 33 4.88 5.67 8.71
C VAL A 33 5.06 7.06 9.33
N ARG A 34 4.67 8.13 8.63
CA ARG A 34 4.75 9.50 9.12
C ARG A 34 3.52 9.97 9.90
N ALA A 35 2.46 9.17 9.97
CA ALA A 35 1.27 9.55 10.72
C ALA A 35 1.55 9.54 12.23
N SER A 36 0.83 10.38 12.97
CA SER A 36 0.85 10.35 14.44
C SER A 36 0.31 9.03 14.99
N ASP A 37 -0.69 8.46 14.32
CA ASP A 37 -1.21 7.12 14.56
C ASP A 37 -1.10 6.29 13.27
N PRO A 38 -0.02 5.50 13.10
CA PRO A 38 0.21 4.72 11.88
C PRO A 38 -0.83 3.64 11.64
N LEU A 39 -1.34 2.98 12.69
CA LEU A 39 -2.30 1.88 12.53
C LEU A 39 -3.67 2.41 12.12
N GLN A 40 -4.13 3.49 12.76
CA GLN A 40 -5.35 4.17 12.36
C GLN A 40 -5.22 4.70 10.92
N SER A 41 -4.11 5.36 10.59
CA SER A 41 -3.87 5.87 9.24
C SER A 41 -3.84 4.76 8.20
N MET A 42 -3.25 3.60 8.51
CA MET A 42 -3.25 2.44 7.64
C MET A 42 -4.67 1.91 7.41
N GLN A 43 -5.49 1.82 8.46
CA GLN A 43 -6.88 1.40 8.35
C GLN A 43 -7.69 2.36 7.46
N GLU A 44 -7.63 3.66 7.73
CA GLU A 44 -8.35 4.69 6.97
C GLU A 44 -7.98 4.69 5.49
N ILE A 45 -6.67 4.57 5.19
CA ILE A 45 -6.17 4.48 3.82
C ILE A 45 -6.68 3.22 3.13
N ASN A 46 -6.60 2.06 3.79
CA ASN A 46 -7.04 0.79 3.20
C ASN A 46 -8.55 0.77 2.91
N GLN A 47 -9.36 1.42 3.75
CA GLN A 47 -10.82 1.49 3.56
C GLN A 47 -11.25 2.49 2.48
N ASN A 48 -10.43 3.51 2.19
CA ASN A 48 -10.77 4.58 1.25
C ASN A 48 -9.85 4.61 0.02
N PHE A 49 -9.05 3.57 -0.21
CA PHE A 49 -7.88 3.62 -1.09
C PHE A 49 -8.19 4.16 -2.49
N PRO A 50 -9.18 3.64 -3.25
CA PRO A 50 -9.48 4.14 -4.60
C PRO A 50 -9.76 5.65 -4.62
N SER A 51 -10.50 6.16 -3.64
CA SER A 51 -10.90 7.57 -3.58
C SER A 51 -9.74 8.52 -3.27
N ILE A 52 -8.67 8.04 -2.63
CA ILE A 52 -7.54 8.88 -2.20
C ILE A 52 -6.29 8.72 -3.07
N VAL A 53 -6.28 7.79 -4.04
CA VAL A 53 -5.12 7.50 -4.91
C VAL A 53 -4.55 8.76 -5.55
N SER A 54 -5.38 9.65 -6.07
CA SER A 54 -4.94 10.89 -6.72
C SER A 54 -4.21 11.85 -5.78
N SER A 55 -4.58 11.86 -4.49
CA SER A 55 -3.88 12.66 -3.48
C SER A 55 -2.55 12.04 -3.06
N LEU A 56 -2.51 10.70 -3.00
CA LEU A 56 -1.31 9.94 -2.64
C LEU A 56 -0.27 10.02 -3.76
N SER A 57 -0.71 9.92 -5.02
CA SER A 57 0.16 9.90 -6.21
C SER A 57 1.00 11.17 -6.36
N ARG A 58 0.45 12.32 -5.92
CA ARG A 58 1.10 13.65 -5.97
C ARG A 58 2.11 13.87 -4.84
N MET A 59 2.19 12.96 -3.87
CA MET A 59 3.09 13.11 -2.74
C MET A 59 4.54 12.88 -3.15
N LYS A 60 5.41 13.83 -2.78
CA LYS A 60 6.85 13.65 -2.97
C LYS A 60 7.36 12.51 -2.08
N LEU A 61 7.95 11.50 -2.71
CA LEU A 61 8.60 10.40 -2.03
C LEU A 61 9.96 10.84 -1.48
N ASN A 62 10.26 10.48 -0.23
CA ASN A 62 11.57 10.69 0.36
C ASN A 62 12.48 9.49 0.04
N GLU A 63 13.68 9.77 -0.42
CA GLU A 63 14.66 8.76 -0.81
C GLU A 63 15.00 7.82 0.36
N SER A 64 15.10 8.32 1.59
CA SER A 64 15.41 7.48 2.76
C SER A 64 14.34 6.42 3.00
N VAL A 65 13.06 6.76 2.81
CA VAL A 65 11.94 5.81 2.96
C VAL A 65 11.98 4.76 1.85
N LYS A 66 12.30 5.19 0.63
CA LYS A 66 12.42 4.30 -0.52
C LYS A 66 13.58 3.31 -0.35
N GLU A 67 14.73 3.76 0.13
CA GLU A 67 15.89 2.91 0.43
C GLU A 67 15.56 1.86 1.49
N GLU A 68 14.91 2.24 2.58
CA GLU A 68 14.45 1.31 3.63
C GLU A 68 13.47 0.26 3.08
N ILE A 69 12.51 0.67 2.24
CA ILE A 69 11.58 -0.27 1.60
C ILE A 69 12.34 -1.25 0.70
N LEU A 70 13.28 -0.78 -0.11
CA LEU A 70 14.09 -1.63 -0.98
C LEU A 70 14.99 -2.60 -0.18
N ALA A 71 15.52 -2.17 0.96
CA ALA A 71 16.28 -3.05 1.85
C ALA A 71 15.39 -4.18 2.40
N ASN A 72 14.18 -3.86 2.87
CA ASN A 72 13.21 -4.84 3.36
C ASN A 72 12.71 -5.80 2.26
N GLN A 73 12.59 -5.30 1.03
CA GLN A 73 12.16 -6.10 -0.12
C GLN A 73 13.17 -7.19 -0.53
N ARG A 74 14.40 -7.16 -0.01
CA ARG A 74 15.37 -8.27 -0.18
C ARG A 74 14.92 -9.54 0.54
N MET A 75 14.15 -9.38 1.62
CA MET A 75 13.63 -10.49 2.42
C MET A 75 12.21 -10.88 1.99
N ILE A 76 11.35 -9.90 1.66
CA ILE A 76 9.97 -10.13 1.27
C ILE A 76 9.69 -9.46 -0.08
N PRO A 77 9.40 -10.22 -1.15
CA PRO A 77 9.15 -9.64 -2.47
C PRO A 77 7.98 -8.64 -2.46
N PRO A 78 8.03 -7.59 -3.30
CA PRO A 78 6.94 -6.63 -3.40
C PRO A 78 5.62 -7.32 -3.77
N GLY A 79 4.52 -6.85 -3.16
CA GLY A 79 3.17 -7.36 -3.41
C GLY A 79 2.86 -8.71 -2.75
N LYS A 80 3.74 -9.23 -1.88
CA LYS A 80 3.46 -10.41 -1.06
C LYS A 80 3.01 -9.98 0.34
N SER A 81 1.97 -10.63 0.83
CA SER A 81 1.51 -10.52 2.22
C SER A 81 2.01 -11.73 3.01
N LEU A 82 2.61 -11.49 4.17
CA LEU A 82 3.11 -12.53 5.07
C LEU A 82 2.67 -12.17 6.48
N MET A 83 2.15 -13.16 7.20
CA MET A 83 1.81 -13.03 8.62
C MET A 83 2.53 -14.12 9.40
N ALA A 84 3.08 -13.73 10.55
CA ALA A 84 3.72 -14.66 11.47
C ALA A 84 3.27 -14.38 12.89
N LEU A 85 3.06 -15.44 13.67
CA LEU A 85 2.77 -15.37 15.10
C LEU A 85 3.80 -16.23 15.84
N ASN A 86 4.58 -15.61 16.72
CA ASN A 86 5.65 -16.28 17.47
C ASN A 86 6.64 -17.08 16.59
N GLY A 87 6.91 -16.59 15.37
CA GLY A 87 7.81 -17.25 14.41
C GLY A 87 7.16 -18.33 13.54
N ALA A 88 5.91 -18.72 13.81
CA ALA A 88 5.15 -19.59 12.93
C ALA A 88 4.50 -18.76 11.81
N LEU A 89 4.72 -19.15 10.55
CA LEU A 89 4.06 -18.52 9.40
C LEU A 89 2.59 -18.94 9.37
N LEU A 90 1.71 -17.96 9.20
CA LEU A 90 0.28 -18.15 9.06
C LEU A 90 -0.11 -17.89 7.61
N ASN A 91 -0.96 -18.77 7.06
CA ASN A 91 -1.62 -18.49 5.80
C ASN A 91 -2.79 -17.55 6.08
N ILE A 92 -2.72 -16.33 5.56
CA ILE A 92 -3.73 -15.29 5.78
C ILE A 92 -5.07 -15.70 5.17
N GLU A 93 -5.06 -16.51 4.12
CA GLU A 93 -6.28 -17.02 3.46
C GLU A 93 -7.06 -18.00 4.35
N ASP A 94 -6.37 -18.62 5.31
CA ASP A 94 -6.95 -19.61 6.23
C ASP A 94 -7.40 -18.97 7.56
N ILE A 95 -7.21 -17.66 7.74
CA ILE A 95 -7.63 -16.95 8.95
C ILE A 95 -9.11 -16.59 8.83
N ASP A 96 -9.95 -17.36 9.51
CA ASP A 96 -11.32 -16.96 9.81
C ASP A 96 -11.40 -16.38 11.23
N LEU A 97 -11.94 -15.17 11.35
CA LEU A 97 -12.12 -14.47 12.61
C LEU A 97 -13.35 -14.95 13.40
N PHE A 98 -14.25 -15.70 12.76
CA PHE A 98 -15.57 -16.04 13.29
C PHE A 98 -15.86 -17.55 13.36
N LEU A 99 -14.91 -18.40 12.95
CA LEU A 99 -14.96 -19.86 13.13
C LEU A 99 -14.30 -20.31 14.43
#